data_AF-A0A9X9XVS1-F1
#
_entry.id   AF-A0A9X9XVS1-F1
#
_cell.length_a   1.000
_cell.length_b   1.000
_cell.length_c   1.000
_cell.angle_alpha   90.00
_cell.angle_beta   90.00
_cell.angle_gamma   90.00
#
_symmetry.space_group_name_H-M   'P 1'
#
loop_
_entity.id
_entity.type
_entity.pdbx_description
1 polymer ?
#
loop_
_entity_poly.entity_id
_entity_poly.type
_entity_poly.pdbx_seq_one_letter_code
_entity_poly.pdbx_strand_id
1 'polypeptide(L)'
;MLAFDEPLDWMAVTHWLAHLRNARGQDLLRVKGILNLRDEPAPIVIHGVHHVFHPPVALSGWPDSDRRSRIVFITRGILRAEVLELWQAVRAAA
;
A
#
# COMPACT_ATOMS: atom_id res chain seq x y z
N MET A 1 7.29 -1.47 -8.40
CA MET A 1 6.08 -2.22 -7.99
C MET A 1 6.45 -3.15 -6.85
N LEU A 2 5.57 -3.27 -5.86
CA LEU A 2 5.64 -4.25 -4.77
C LEU A 2 4.49 -5.24 -4.91
N ALA A 3 4.76 -6.50 -4.56
CA ALA A 3 3.77 -7.55 -4.49
C ALA A 3 3.92 -8.28 -3.15
N PHE A 4 2.79 -8.66 -2.55
CA PHE A 4 2.76 -9.41 -1.29
C PHE A 4 1.86 -10.63 -1.48
N ASP A 5 2.41 -11.80 -1.19
CA ASP A 5 1.73 -13.07 -1.41
C ASP A 5 0.69 -13.36 -0.34
N GLU A 6 0.95 -12.92 0.89
CA GLU A 6 0.06 -13.12 2.04
C GLU A 6 -0.91 -11.93 2.25
N PRO A 7 -2.11 -12.18 2.82
CA PRO A 7 -3.02 -11.12 3.23
C PRO A 7 -2.36 -10.14 4.20
N LEU A 8 -2.55 -8.85 3.93
CA LEU A 8 -1.98 -7.75 4.68
C LEU A 8 -2.89 -7.35 5.85
N ASP A 9 -2.27 -6.86 6.91
CA ASP A 9 -2.98 -6.18 7.98
C ASP A 9 -3.27 -4.72 7.59
N TRP A 10 -4.52 -4.27 7.74
CA TRP A 10 -4.90 -2.92 7.35
C TRP A 10 -4.21 -1.84 8.17
N MET A 11 -4.04 -2.06 9.48
CA MET A 11 -3.39 -1.11 10.38
C MET A 11 -1.91 -0.93 9.99
N ALA A 12 -1.21 -2.03 9.71
CA ALA A 12 0.16 -1.99 9.23
C ALA A 12 0.27 -1.22 7.90
N VAL A 13 -0.64 -1.47 6.93
CA VAL A 13 -0.64 -0.75 5.65
C VAL A 13 -0.86 0.74 5.85
N THR A 14 -1.84 1.14 6.67
CA THR A 14 -2.14 2.55 6.91
C THR A 14 -1.00 3.27 7.62
N HIS A 15 -0.37 2.65 8.62
CA HIS A 15 0.79 3.21 9.32
C HIS A 15 1.98 3.39 8.38
N TRP A 16 2.25 2.41 7.53
CA TRP A 16 3.32 2.46 6.53
C TRP A 16 3.11 3.59 5.51
N LEU A 17 1.90 3.69 4.94
CA LEU A 17 1.58 4.76 3.99
C LEU A 17 1.57 6.14 4.66
N ALA A 18 1.11 6.24 5.91
CA ALA A 18 1.16 7.47 6.69
C ALA A 18 2.60 7.93 6.94
N HIS A 19 3.52 7.01 7.25
CA HIS A 19 4.94 7.33 7.40
C HIS A 19 5.56 7.86 6.09
N LEU A 20 5.35 7.17 4.97
CA LEU A 20 5.84 7.62 3.66
C LEU A 20 5.31 9.02 3.32
N ARG A 21 4.01 9.24 3.55
CA ARG A 21 3.36 10.54 3.34
C ARG A 21 3.97 11.63 4.20
N ASN A 22 4.14 11.38 5.49
CA ASN A 22 4.62 12.39 6.44
C ASN A 22 6.09 12.73 6.23
N ALA A 23 6.92 11.73 5.90
CA ALA A 23 8.35 11.94 5.71
C ALA A 23 8.68 12.52 4.32
N ARG A 24 8.01 12.06 3.26
CA ARG A 24 8.40 12.32 1.86
C ARG A 24 7.20 12.56 0.92
N GLY A 25 6.10 13.12 1.42
CA GLY A 25 4.84 13.29 0.67
C GLY A 25 4.96 14.09 -0.64
N GLN A 26 5.88 15.05 -0.74
CA GLN A 26 6.13 15.77 -2.00
C GLN A 26 6.81 14.90 -3.07
N ASP A 27 7.67 13.99 -2.63
CA ASP A 27 8.39 13.03 -3.46
C ASP A 27 7.53 11.81 -3.81
N LEU A 28 6.42 11.58 -3.09
CA LEU A 28 5.46 10.51 -3.33
C LEU A 28 4.43 10.92 -4.39
N LEU A 29 4.82 10.97 -5.66
CA LEU A 29 3.98 11.50 -6.74
C LEU A 29 2.65 10.77 -6.91
N ARG A 30 2.67 9.43 -6.87
CA ARG A 30 1.45 8.62 -6.97
C ARG A 30 1.58 7.28 -6.26
N VAL A 31 0.49 6.85 -5.64
CA VAL A 31 0.32 5.49 -5.13
C VAL A 31 -0.98 4.91 -5.70
N LYS A 32 -0.90 3.69 -6.20
CA LYS A 32 -2.07 2.87 -6.50
C LYS A 32 -1.84 1.48 -5.97
N GLY A 33 -2.87 0.86 -5.42
CA GLY A 33 -2.78 -0.53 -5.03
C GLY A 33 -4.12 -1.24 -5.02
N ILE A 34 -4.06 -2.55 -5.23
CA ILE A 34 -5.11 -3.51 -4.89
C ILE A 34 -4.56 -4.35 -3.74
N LEU A 35 -5.34 -4.47 -2.67
CA LEU A 35 -4.92 -5.08 -1.42
C LEU A 35 -5.80 -6.29 -1.12
N ASN A 36 -5.14 -7.40 -0.79
CA ASN A 36 -5.71 -8.53 -0.09
C ASN A 36 -5.49 -8.30 1.41
N LEU A 37 -6.58 -8.11 2.15
CA LEU A 37 -6.53 -7.83 3.59
C LEU A 37 -7.10 -9.02 4.35
N ARG A 38 -6.55 -9.30 5.55
CA ARG A 38 -6.89 -10.50 6.35
C ARG A 38 -8.39 -10.67 6.63
N ASP A 39 -9.08 -9.55 6.88
CA ASP A 39 -10.47 -9.55 7.32
C ASP A 39 -11.45 -9.05 6.23
N GLU A 40 -11.00 -8.95 4.98
CA GLU A 40 -11.80 -8.47 3.86
C GLU A 40 -11.90 -9.53 2.75
N PRO A 41 -13.12 -10.00 2.39
CA PRO A 41 -13.29 -10.97 1.32
C PRO A 41 -13.08 -10.34 -0.08
N ALA A 42 -13.32 -9.04 -0.20
CA ALA A 42 -13.20 -8.28 -1.43
C ALA A 42 -11.84 -7.56 -1.51
N PRO A 43 -11.27 -7.35 -2.70
CA PRO A 43 -10.07 -6.55 -2.84
C PRO A 43 -10.35 -5.10 -2.49
N ILE A 44 -9.46 -4.50 -1.70
CA ILE A 44 -9.50 -3.08 -1.37
C ILE A 44 -8.54 -2.31 -2.27
N VAL A 45 -9.03 -1.25 -2.90
CA VAL A 45 -8.23 -0.37 -3.75
C VAL A 45 -7.84 0.89 -2.98
N ILE A 46 -6.56 1.26 -3.08
CA ILE A 46 -6.01 2.49 -2.53
C ILE A 46 -5.48 3.40 -3.63
N HIS A 47 -5.66 4.71 -3.44
CA HIS A 47 -5.19 5.75 -4.35
C HIS A 47 -4.63 6.94 -3.59
N GLY A 48 -3.39 7.31 -3.92
CA GLY A 48 -2.71 8.50 -3.40
C GLY A 48 -2.10 9.34 -4.52
N VAL A 49 -2.15 10.66 -4.37
CA VAL A 49 -1.48 11.64 -5.24
C VAL A 49 -0.78 12.65 -4.33
N HIS A 50 0.55 12.75 -4.43
CA HIS A 50 1.36 13.50 -3.46
C HIS A 50 1.04 13.07 -2.02
N HIS A 51 0.56 14.02 -1.21
CA HIS A 51 0.23 13.81 0.19
C HIS A 51 -1.24 13.42 0.43
N VAL A 52 -2.07 13.38 -0.62
CA VAL A 52 -3.51 13.15 -0.49
C VAL A 52 -3.82 11.69 -0.80
N PHE A 53 -4.37 10.98 0.18
CA PHE A 53 -4.92 9.63 0.00
C PHE A 53 -6.45 9.71 0.01
N HIS A 54 -7.07 9.09 -1.00
CA HIS A 54 -8.51 8.95 -1.05
C HIS A 54 -8.96 7.84 -0.11
N PRO A 55 -10.22 7.86 0.34
CA PRO A 55 -10.79 6.73 1.06
C PRO A 55 -10.58 5.42 0.29
N PRO A 56 -10.23 4.31 0.97
CA PRO A 56 -10.14 3.01 0.33
C PRO A 56 -11.51 2.60 -0.24
N VAL A 57 -11.49 1.88 -1.36
CA VAL A 57 -12.71 1.42 -2.05
C VAL A 57 -12.68 -0.09 -2.19
N ALA A 58 -13.70 -0.78 -1.68
CA ALA A 58 -13.90 -2.19 -1.96
C ALA A 58 -14.40 -2.38 -3.40
N LEU A 59 -13.79 -3.32 -4.13
CA LEU A 59 -14.31 -3.75 -5.43
C LEU A 59 -15.40 -4.82 -5.26
N SER A 60 -16.20 -5.04 -6.30
CA SER A 60 -17.22 -6.11 -6.31
C SER A 60 -16.64 -7.52 -6.16
N GLY A 61 -15.35 -7.69 -6.46
CA GLY A 61 -14.64 -8.95 -6.36
C GLY A 61 -13.28 -8.85 -7.04
N TRP A 62 -12.53 -9.93 -6.95
CA TRP A 62 -11.25 -10.04 -7.64
C TRP A 62 -11.46 -10.36 -9.13
N PRO A 63 -10.59 -9.84 -10.02
CA PRO A 63 -10.73 -10.04 -11.46
C PRO A 63 -10.36 -11.45 -11.96
N ASP A 64 -9.45 -12.15 -11.26
CA ASP A 64 -8.96 -13.48 -11.64
C ASP A 64 -8.71 -14.34 -10.39
N SER A 65 -7.79 -15.31 -10.41
CA SER A 65 -7.39 -16.13 -9.25
C SER A 65 -6.20 -15.57 -8.46
N ASP A 66 -5.53 -14.52 -8.96
CA ASP A 66 -4.42 -13.88 -8.27
C ASP A 66 -4.97 -13.01 -7.14
N ARG A 67 -4.66 -13.41 -5.91
CA ARG A 67 -5.11 -12.74 -4.67
C ARG A 67 -3.99 -11.92 -4.05
N ARG A 68 -2.91 -11.63 -4.77
CA ARG A 68 -1.78 -10.89 -4.20
C ARG A 68 -2.07 -9.41 -4.11
N SER A 69 -1.63 -8.81 -3.02
CA SER A 69 -1.60 -7.36 -2.93
C SER A 69 -0.55 -6.83 -3.91
N ARG A 70 -0.90 -5.80 -4.68
CA ARG A 70 -0.01 -5.18 -5.67
C ARG A 70 -0.07 -3.68 -5.51
N ILE A 71 1.08 -3.06 -5.26
CA ILE A 71 1.18 -1.62 -5.04
C ILE A 71 2.23 -1.02 -5.96
N VAL A 72 1.85 0.03 -6.66
CA VAL A 72 2.70 0.83 -7.51
C VAL A 72 2.93 2.18 -6.84
N PHE A 73 4.21 2.50 -6.69
CA PHE A 73 4.70 3.77 -6.22
C PHE A 73 5.35 4.49 -7.40
N ILE A 74 4.93 5.72 -7.65
CA ILE A 74 5.63 6.67 -8.53
C ILE A 74 6.24 7.70 -7.59
N THR A 75 7.57 7.76 -7.55
CA THR A 75 8.31 8.55 -6.57
C THR A 75 9.39 9.38 -7.25
N ARG A 76 9.92 10.35 -6.51
CA ARG A 76 11.13 11.11 -6.84
C ARG A 76 12.16 10.90 -5.73
N GLY A 77 13.26 10.21 -6.02
CA GLY A 77 14.32 10.01 -5.02
C GLY A 77 13.90 9.22 -3.78
N ILE A 78 12.86 8.39 -3.88
CA ILE A 78 12.54 7.35 -2.90
C ILE A 78 12.77 6.01 -3.59
N LEU A 79 13.73 5.24 -3.09
CA LEU A 79 14.12 3.95 -3.62
C LEU A 79 13.13 2.87 -3.19
N ARG A 80 13.01 1.82 -4.02
CA ARG A 80 12.20 0.64 -3.69
C ARG A 80 12.64 -0.01 -2.37
N ALA A 81 13.93 -0.01 -2.07
CA ALA A 81 14.49 -0.57 -0.85
C ALA A 81 13.99 0.17 0.39
N GLU A 82 14.06 1.51 0.40
CA GLU A 82 13.55 2.35 1.50
C GLU A 82 12.07 2.07 1.80
N VAL A 83 11.26 1.94 0.74
CA VAL A 83 9.82 1.64 0.87
C VAL A 83 9.60 0.25 1.50
N LEU A 84 10.41 -0.74 1.14
CA LEU A 84 10.34 -2.10 1.68
C LEU A 84 10.88 -2.21 3.11
N GLU A 85 11.99 -1.53 3.41
CA GLU A 85 12.58 -1.50 4.75
C GLU A 85 11.60 -0.90 5.75
N LEU A 86 10.96 0.21 5.39
CA LEU A 86 9.92 0.81 6.22
C LEU A 86 8.73 -0.14 6.43
N TRP A 87 8.34 -0.91 5.40
CA TRP A 87 7.29 -1.92 5.55
C TRP A 87 7.68 -3.01 6.55
N GLN A 88 8.92 -3.53 6.47
CA GLN A 88 9.40 -4.52 7.43
C GLN A 88 9.45 -3.96 8.85
N ALA A 89 9.91 -2.72 9.02
CA ALA A 89 9.94 -2.05 10.31
C ALA A 89 8.54 -1.90 10.93
N VAL A 90 7.54 -1.45 10.15
CA VAL A 90 6.16 -1.31 10.61
C VAL A 90 5.56 -2.68 10.97
N ARG A 91 5.81 -3.71 10.18
CA ARG A 91 5.33 -5.07 10.46
C ARG A 91 5.94 -5.71 11.70
N ALA A 92 7.20 -5.41 12.02
CA ALA A 92 7.85 -5.93 13.22
C ALA A 92 7.34 -5.27 14.50
N ALA A 93 6.70 -4.11 14.38
CA ALA A 93 6.17 -3.32 15.50
C ALA A 93 4.64 -3.50 15.72
N ALA A 94 3.98 -4.30 14.88
CA ALA A 94 2.54 -4.58 14.92
C ALA A 94 2.31 -6.04 15.33
#